data_AF-A0A1E7FEW3-F1
#
_entry.id   AF-A0A1E7FEW3-F1
#
_cell.length_a   1.000
_cell.length_b   1.000
_cell.length_c   1.000
_cell.angle_alpha   90.00
_cell.angle_beta   90.00
_cell.angle_gamma   90.00
#
_symmetry.space_group_name_H-M   'P 1'
#
loop_
_entity.id
_entity.type
_entity.pdbx_description
1 polymer ?
#
loop_
_entity_poly.entity_id
_entity_poly.type
_entity_poly.pdbx_seq_one_letter_code
_entity_poly.pdbx_strand_id
1 'polypeptide(L)'
;SSVEWLKEIELGYNDPAPQNVLCFSCGESTKKLSKCGKCQVAAYCSRDCQMSDWKTGRHKMACPSYARVAQTPISDKTKQEIRNELFQRIRFYVCPYAVLRTSELGRGFLFLQTDKTLQDLSVYIPKDCTGHTVTRSILLHFLTLGEFDSEVCKEDFELAMMRTPLKDAIDSYETEKEVVILCRFRCGNMSLGKAILVPDYGICKKLGQDYYAENPAGAVQLNLDDL
;
A
#
# COMPACT_ATOMS: atom_id res chain seq x y z
N SER A 1 -15.16 6.05 8.11
CA SER A 1 -13.77 5.79 7.69
C SER A 1 -13.34 4.48 8.32
N SER A 2 -12.65 3.58 7.61
CA SER A 2 -12.12 2.33 8.18
C SER A 2 -10.85 2.54 9.01
N VAL A 3 -10.17 3.67 8.81
CA VAL A 3 -8.94 4.05 9.52
C VAL A 3 -9.02 5.51 9.94
N GLU A 4 -8.61 5.81 11.16
CA GLU A 4 -8.32 7.14 11.69
C GLU A 4 -6.81 7.41 11.51
N TRP A 5 -6.44 8.30 10.59
CA TRP A 5 -5.04 8.68 10.37
C TRP A 5 -4.63 9.76 11.37
N LEU A 6 -3.61 9.46 12.18
CA LEU A 6 -3.16 10.30 13.29
C LEU A 6 -1.99 11.21 12.90
N LYS A 7 -1.08 10.70 12.06
CA LYS A 7 0.10 11.43 11.60
C LYS A 7 0.50 10.98 10.20
N GLU A 8 0.83 11.95 9.35
CA GLU A 8 1.32 11.73 7.99
C GLU A 8 2.59 12.54 7.78
N ILE A 9 3.57 11.95 7.11
CA ILE A 9 4.86 12.56 6.77
C ILE A 9 5.18 12.20 5.32
N GLU A 10 5.78 13.14 4.60
CA GLU A 10 6.38 12.90 3.29
C GLU A 10 7.89 12.98 3.44
N LEU A 11 8.56 11.84 3.23
CA LEU A 11 10.00 11.78 3.08
C LEU A 11 10.29 12.24 1.65
N GLY A 12 11.20 13.21 1.48
CA GLY A 12 11.45 13.91 0.21
C GLY A 12 12.13 13.06 -0.87
N TYR A 13 11.73 11.79 -1.01
CA TYR A 13 12.27 10.86 -1.98
C TYR A 13 11.82 11.29 -3.37
N ASN A 14 12.78 11.65 -4.21
CA ASN A 14 12.53 11.88 -5.62
C ASN A 14 12.52 10.52 -6.32
N ASP A 15 11.37 10.08 -6.84
CA ASP A 15 11.37 8.94 -7.75
C ASP A 15 12.11 9.35 -9.04
N PRO A 16 13.08 8.54 -9.48
CA PRO A 16 13.80 8.83 -10.71
C PRO A 16 12.82 8.90 -11.88
N ALA A 17 13.06 9.82 -12.81
CA ALA A 17 12.21 9.98 -13.98
C ALA A 17 12.02 8.63 -14.71
N PRO A 18 10.80 8.31 -15.14
CA PRO A 18 10.50 7.02 -15.76
C PRO A 18 11.40 6.78 -16.98
N GLN A 19 12.19 5.71 -16.93
CA GLN A 19 13.04 5.30 -18.04
C GLN A 19 12.23 4.34 -18.94
N ASN A 20 12.13 4.69 -20.22
CA ASN A 20 11.49 3.91 -21.29
C ASN A 20 9.98 3.65 -21.11
N VAL A 21 9.14 4.42 -21.80
CA VAL A 21 7.68 4.19 -21.82
C VAL A 21 7.36 3.08 -22.84
N LEU A 22 6.54 2.11 -22.43
CA LEU A 22 6.05 1.01 -23.25
C LEU A 22 4.63 1.25 -23.75
N CYS A 23 4.28 0.62 -24.86
CA CYS A 23 2.89 0.54 -25.28
C CYS A 23 2.08 -0.28 -24.26
N PHE A 24 0.98 0.29 -23.77
CA PHE A 24 0.11 -0.36 -22.79
C PHE A 24 -0.61 -1.59 -23.35
N SER A 25 -0.73 -1.71 -24.68
CA SER A 25 -1.36 -2.87 -25.32
C SER A 25 -0.36 -3.97 -25.64
N CYS A 26 0.70 -3.68 -26.41
CA CYS A 26 1.62 -4.70 -26.91
C CYS A 26 2.95 -4.81 -26.13
N GLY A 27 3.24 -3.88 -25.22
CA GLY A 27 4.49 -3.87 -24.43
C GLY A 27 5.74 -3.39 -25.20
N GLU A 28 5.62 -2.98 -26.46
CA GLU A 28 6.77 -2.51 -27.24
C GLU A 28 7.16 -1.07 -26.87
N SER A 29 8.47 -0.82 -26.78
CA SER A 29 9.03 0.53 -26.70
C SER A 29 9.19 1.11 -28.11
N THR A 30 8.31 2.02 -28.52
CA THR A 30 8.42 2.70 -29.81
C THR A 30 8.81 4.17 -29.64
N LYS A 31 9.48 4.74 -30.64
CA LYS A 31 9.93 6.15 -30.61
C LYS A 31 8.78 7.17 -30.58
N LYS A 32 7.57 6.77 -30.98
CA LYS A 32 6.38 7.63 -31.03
C LYS A 32 5.21 6.90 -30.39
N LEU A 33 4.91 7.28 -29.15
CA LEU A 33 3.73 6.83 -28.43
C LEU A 33 2.72 7.98 -28.32
N SER A 34 1.46 7.68 -28.55
CA SER A 34 0.34 8.61 -28.31
C SER A 34 -0.33 8.27 -26.99
N LYS A 35 -0.54 9.30 -26.16
CA LYS A 35 -1.21 9.15 -24.88
C LYS A 35 -2.72 9.04 -25.04
N CYS A 36 -3.36 8.32 -24.13
CA CYS A 36 -4.82 8.29 -24.01
C CYS A 36 -5.35 9.71 -23.76
N GLY A 37 -6.28 10.17 -24.60
CA GLY A 37 -6.89 11.50 -24.49
C GLY A 37 -7.57 11.77 -23.14
N LYS A 38 -8.02 10.71 -22.44
CA LYS A 38 -8.75 10.84 -21.16
C LYS A 38 -7.83 10.88 -19.94
N CYS A 39 -6.97 9.88 -19.75
CA CYS A 39 -6.11 9.83 -18.56
C CYS A 39 -4.77 10.54 -18.73
N GLN A 40 -4.31 10.77 -19.97
CA GLN A 40 -2.99 11.37 -20.27
C GLN A 40 -1.78 10.59 -19.70
N VAL A 41 -1.98 9.34 -19.28
CA VAL A 41 -0.94 8.44 -18.75
C VAL A 41 -0.66 7.33 -19.75
N ALA A 42 -1.64 6.45 -19.99
CA ALA A 42 -1.46 5.28 -20.84
C ALA A 42 -1.03 5.66 -22.26
N ALA A 43 0.01 5.00 -22.77
CA ALA A 43 0.68 5.32 -24.02
C ALA A 43 0.57 4.17 -25.02
N TYR A 44 0.39 4.49 -26.32
CA TYR A 44 0.15 3.49 -27.37
C TYR A 44 0.95 3.79 -28.63
N CYS A 45 1.45 2.75 -29.30
CA CYS A 45 2.15 2.90 -30.58
C CYS A 45 1.19 3.16 -31.76
N SER A 46 -0.09 2.80 -31.61
CA SER A 46 -1.11 2.99 -32.66
C SER A 46 -2.52 3.13 -32.06
N ARG A 47 -3.45 3.63 -32.88
CA ARG A 47 -4.87 3.69 -32.55
C ARG A 47 -5.46 2.29 -32.34
N ASP A 48 -4.98 1.30 -33.06
CA ASP A 48 -5.43 -0.09 -32.93
C ASP A 48 -5.04 -0.67 -31.57
N CYS A 49 -3.81 -0.42 -31.11
CA CYS A 49 -3.37 -0.79 -29.76
C CYS A 49 -4.22 -0.10 -28.68
N GLN A 50 -4.54 1.19 -28.84
CA GLN A 50 -5.42 1.89 -27.90
C GLN A 50 -6.83 1.27 -27.86
N MET A 51 -7.41 0.95 -29.03
CA MET A 51 -8.73 0.35 -29.11
C MET A 51 -8.77 -1.08 -28.58
N SER A 52 -7.70 -1.86 -28.81
CA SER A 52 -7.55 -3.20 -28.26
C SER A 52 -7.45 -3.15 -26.73
N ASP A 53 -6.56 -2.33 -26.17
CA ASP A 53 -6.42 -2.21 -24.71
C ASP A 53 -7.70 -1.70 -24.03
N TRP A 54 -8.45 -0.83 -24.70
CA TRP A 54 -9.76 -0.37 -24.22
C TRP A 54 -10.79 -1.51 -24.14
N LYS A 55 -10.86 -2.37 -25.16
CA LYS A 55 -11.88 -3.44 -25.26
C LYS A 55 -11.49 -4.69 -24.47
N THR A 56 -10.24 -5.13 -24.58
CA THR A 56 -9.76 -6.42 -24.07
C THR A 56 -8.68 -6.28 -23.01
N GLY A 57 -7.87 -5.22 -23.02
CA GLY A 57 -6.75 -5.01 -22.10
C GLY A 57 -7.08 -4.34 -20.76
N ARG A 58 -8.38 -4.18 -20.45
CA ARG A 58 -8.90 -3.62 -19.18
C ARG A 58 -8.62 -2.13 -18.95
N HIS A 59 -8.03 -1.41 -19.91
CA HIS A 59 -7.80 0.03 -19.76
C HIS A 59 -9.09 0.82 -19.51
N LYS A 60 -10.23 0.40 -20.07
CA LYS A 60 -11.52 1.02 -19.80
C LYS A 60 -11.83 1.12 -18.29
N MET A 61 -11.45 0.11 -17.51
CA MET A 61 -11.64 0.07 -16.05
C MET A 61 -10.53 0.84 -15.30
N ALA A 62 -9.29 0.77 -15.78
CA ALA A 62 -8.15 1.42 -15.14
C ALA A 62 -7.99 2.92 -15.46
N CYS A 63 -8.57 3.39 -16.57
CA CYS A 63 -8.41 4.76 -17.06
C CYS A 63 -8.80 5.84 -16.03
N PRO A 64 -9.90 5.71 -15.26
CA PRO A 64 -10.21 6.65 -14.18
C PRO A 64 -9.14 6.69 -13.09
N SER A 65 -8.61 5.53 -12.67
CA SER A 65 -7.54 5.46 -11.67
C SER A 65 -6.27 6.15 -12.16
N TYR A 66 -5.88 5.94 -13.42
CA TYR A 66 -4.76 6.67 -14.01
C TYR A 66 -4.99 8.18 -14.05
N ALA A 67 -6.18 8.64 -14.42
CA ALA A 67 -6.51 10.06 -14.44
C ALA A 67 -6.44 10.68 -13.03
N ARG A 68 -6.93 9.96 -12.02
CA ARG A 68 -6.89 10.35 -10.60
C ARG A 68 -5.46 10.65 -10.13
N VAL A 69 -4.49 9.87 -10.59
CA VAL A 69 -3.08 9.98 -10.18
C VAL A 69 -2.15 10.55 -11.25
N ALA A 70 -2.72 11.16 -12.30
CA ALA A 70 -1.93 11.75 -13.38
C ALA A 70 -1.19 13.02 -12.95
N GLN A 71 -1.69 13.70 -11.91
CA GLN A 71 -1.08 14.90 -11.35
C GLN A 71 0.07 14.52 -10.42
N THR A 72 1.21 15.18 -10.59
CA THR A 72 2.36 15.07 -9.69
C THR A 72 2.71 16.47 -9.19
N PRO A 73 2.70 16.72 -7.87
CA PRO A 73 2.38 15.77 -6.80
C PRO A 73 0.89 15.41 -6.75
N ILE A 74 0.60 14.19 -6.29
CA ILE A 74 -0.78 13.75 -6.00
C ILE A 74 -1.29 14.52 -4.78
N SER A 75 -2.57 14.92 -4.78
CA SER A 75 -3.17 15.65 -3.64
C SER A 75 -3.24 14.80 -2.37
N ASP A 76 -3.15 15.42 -1.19
CA ASP A 76 -3.20 14.70 0.09
C ASP A 76 -4.51 13.93 0.29
N LYS A 77 -5.64 14.50 -0.18
CA LYS A 77 -6.93 13.81 -0.21
C LYS A 77 -6.84 12.50 -1.01
N THR A 78 -6.24 12.53 -2.19
CA THR A 78 -6.08 11.33 -3.02
C THR A 78 -5.14 10.32 -2.37
N LYS A 79 -4.06 10.76 -1.72
CA LYS A 79 -3.18 9.85 -0.96
C LYS A 79 -3.95 9.13 0.15
N GLN A 80 -4.77 9.86 0.91
CA GLN A 80 -5.62 9.30 1.96
C GLN A 80 -6.64 8.30 1.40
N GLU A 81 -7.28 8.60 0.28
CA GLU A 81 -8.19 7.68 -0.42
C GLU A 81 -7.47 6.38 -0.81
N ILE A 82 -6.26 6.48 -1.39
CA ILE A 82 -5.46 5.31 -1.78
C ILE A 82 -5.12 4.44 -0.55
N ARG A 83 -4.69 5.06 0.56
CA ARG A 83 -4.39 4.31 1.80
C ARG A 83 -5.62 3.62 2.36
N ASN A 84 -6.78 4.28 2.32
CA ASN A 84 -8.04 3.70 2.77
C ASN A 84 -8.47 2.53 1.88
N GLU A 85 -8.41 2.68 0.56
CA GLU A 85 -8.68 1.60 -0.42
C GLU A 85 -7.74 0.41 -0.18
N LEU A 86 -6.45 0.68 0.01
CA LEU A 86 -5.43 -0.33 0.30
C LEU A 86 -5.77 -1.11 1.57
N PHE A 87 -5.99 -0.40 2.68
CA PHE A 87 -6.30 -1.04 3.95
C PHE A 87 -7.61 -1.85 3.88
N GLN A 88 -8.63 -1.34 3.19
CA GLN A 88 -9.89 -2.06 3.00
C GLN A 88 -9.71 -3.41 2.29
N ARG A 89 -8.80 -3.48 1.32
CA ARG A 89 -8.49 -4.74 0.59
C ARG A 89 -7.77 -5.75 1.47
N ILE A 90 -6.88 -5.30 2.35
CA ILE A 90 -6.00 -6.20 3.12
C ILE A 90 -6.51 -6.50 4.54
N ARG A 91 -7.48 -5.75 5.07
CA ARG A 91 -7.90 -5.84 6.49
C ARG A 91 -8.30 -7.24 6.95
N PHE A 92 -8.89 -8.06 6.08
CA PHE A 92 -9.28 -9.45 6.40
C PHE A 92 -8.08 -10.40 6.62
N TYR A 93 -6.88 -9.99 6.23
CA TYR A 93 -5.62 -10.72 6.44
C TYR A 93 -4.79 -10.05 7.53
N VAL A 94 -4.76 -8.72 7.49
CA VAL A 94 -3.95 -7.88 8.38
C VAL A 94 -4.49 -7.84 9.81
N CYS A 95 -5.81 -7.75 10.01
CA CYS A 95 -6.40 -7.75 11.36
C CYS A 95 -6.21 -9.09 12.08
N PRO A 96 -6.48 -10.26 11.47
CA PRO A 96 -6.17 -11.55 12.08
C PRO A 96 -4.69 -11.71 12.43
N TYR A 97 -3.79 -11.27 11.56
CA TYR A 97 -2.35 -11.29 11.82
C TYR A 97 -1.99 -10.48 13.06
N ALA A 98 -2.49 -9.24 13.18
CA ALA A 98 -2.26 -8.41 14.36
C ALA A 98 -2.81 -9.02 15.65
N VAL A 99 -4.02 -9.59 15.60
CA VAL A 99 -4.65 -10.21 16.78
C VAL A 99 -3.85 -11.42 17.25
N LEU A 100 -3.40 -12.29 16.33
CA LEU A 100 -2.53 -13.41 16.67
C LEU A 100 -1.24 -12.92 17.34
N ARG A 101 -0.53 -12.00 16.68
CA ARG A 101 0.75 -11.49 17.19
C ARG A 101 0.62 -10.75 18.51
N THR A 102 -0.47 -10.01 18.71
CA THR A 102 -0.76 -9.37 19.99
C THR A 102 -0.94 -10.39 21.11
N SER A 103 -1.49 -11.56 20.81
CA SER A 103 -1.63 -12.64 21.80
C SER A 103 -0.32 -13.36 22.14
N GLU A 104 0.65 -13.35 21.22
CA GLU A 104 1.96 -14.01 21.38
C GLU A 104 3.01 -13.08 22.01
N LEU A 105 3.09 -11.84 21.52
CA LEU A 105 4.15 -10.88 21.83
C LEU A 105 3.67 -9.74 22.75
N GLY A 106 2.36 -9.63 22.97
CA GLY A 106 1.75 -8.53 23.70
C GLY A 106 1.47 -7.31 22.83
N ARG A 107 1.29 -6.17 23.49
CA ARG A 107 0.85 -4.93 22.84
C ARG A 107 1.91 -4.40 21.87
N GLY A 108 1.49 -4.15 20.63
CA GLY A 108 2.35 -3.63 19.57
C GLY A 108 1.56 -2.94 18.46
N PHE A 109 2.11 -2.92 17.27
CA PHE A 109 1.51 -2.33 16.07
C PHE A 109 1.93 -3.10 14.82
N LEU A 110 1.20 -2.87 13.73
CA LEU A 110 1.59 -3.39 12.42
C LEU A 110 2.40 -2.36 11.65
N PHE A 111 3.58 -2.76 11.21
CA PHE A 111 4.37 -2.05 10.24
C PHE A 111 4.15 -2.64 8.84
N LEU A 112 3.52 -1.84 7.97
CA LEU A 112 3.20 -2.17 6.60
C LEU A 112 4.21 -1.51 5.67
N GLN A 113 4.97 -2.30 4.93
CA GLN A 113 5.99 -1.79 4.01
C GLN A 113 5.72 -2.26 2.59
N THR A 114 5.98 -1.40 1.63
CA THR A 114 5.90 -1.75 0.21
C THR A 114 6.94 -0.99 -0.59
N ASP A 115 7.50 -1.66 -1.60
CA ASP A 115 8.42 -1.07 -2.57
C ASP A 115 7.68 -0.30 -3.68
N LYS A 116 6.36 -0.13 -3.54
CA LYS A 116 5.51 0.58 -4.50
C LYS A 116 5.14 1.96 -4.03
N THR A 117 4.95 2.86 -4.98
CA THR A 117 4.44 4.21 -4.71
C THR A 117 2.93 4.14 -4.45
N LEU A 118 2.37 5.18 -3.83
CA LEU A 118 0.91 5.30 -3.75
C LEU A 118 0.26 5.33 -5.15
N GLN A 119 0.95 5.87 -6.15
CA GLN A 119 0.48 5.89 -7.53
C GLN A 119 0.28 4.46 -8.07
N ASP A 120 1.27 3.59 -7.90
CA ASP A 120 1.24 2.20 -8.37
C ASP A 120 0.12 1.39 -7.69
N LEU A 121 -0.13 1.66 -6.42
CA LEU A 121 -1.17 1.01 -5.62
C LEU A 121 -2.58 1.52 -5.96
N SER A 122 -2.69 2.74 -6.48
CA SER A 122 -3.97 3.35 -6.87
C SER A 122 -4.60 2.74 -8.13
N VAL A 123 -3.78 2.16 -9.00
CA VAL A 123 -4.22 1.69 -10.31
C VAL A 123 -4.94 0.35 -10.19
N TYR A 124 -6.06 0.17 -10.90
CA TYR A 124 -6.83 -1.08 -10.83
C TYR A 124 -6.05 -2.31 -11.36
N ILE A 125 -5.24 -2.12 -12.39
CA ILE A 125 -4.40 -3.17 -12.99
C ILE A 125 -2.95 -3.06 -12.50
N PRO A 126 -2.19 -4.18 -12.46
CA PRO A 126 -0.78 -4.21 -12.05
C PRO A 126 0.14 -3.66 -13.16
N LYS A 127 -0.08 -2.40 -13.58
CA LYS A 127 0.72 -1.73 -14.61
C LYS A 127 1.01 -0.31 -14.18
N ASP A 128 2.28 0.07 -14.17
CA ASP A 128 2.71 1.41 -13.76
C ASP A 128 2.36 2.49 -14.80
N CYS A 129 2.76 3.74 -14.53
CA CYS A 129 2.51 4.87 -15.42
C CYS A 129 3.32 4.83 -16.74
N THR A 130 4.28 3.92 -16.86
CA THR A 130 5.14 3.72 -18.03
C THR A 130 4.72 2.54 -18.89
N GLY A 131 3.80 1.70 -18.41
CA GLY A 131 3.26 0.57 -19.15
C GLY A 131 3.90 -0.76 -18.78
N HIS A 132 4.83 -0.80 -17.83
CA HIS A 132 5.42 -2.03 -17.33
C HIS A 132 4.47 -2.73 -16.35
N THR A 133 4.38 -4.04 -16.46
CA THR A 133 3.68 -4.86 -15.46
C THR A 133 4.48 -4.83 -14.16
N VAL A 134 3.80 -4.54 -13.05
CA VAL A 134 4.41 -4.47 -11.72
C VAL A 134 3.77 -5.50 -10.79
N THR A 135 4.58 -6.23 -10.04
CA THR A 135 4.07 -7.08 -8.96
C THR A 135 3.86 -6.23 -7.73
N ARG A 136 2.66 -6.20 -7.16
CA ARG A 136 2.35 -5.35 -6.01
C ARG A 136 2.22 -6.21 -4.76
N SER A 137 3.06 -5.95 -3.76
CA SER A 137 3.01 -6.64 -2.49
C SER A 137 3.14 -5.67 -1.31
N ILE A 138 2.67 -6.12 -0.15
CA ILE A 138 2.87 -5.46 1.14
C ILE A 138 3.51 -6.48 2.08
N LEU A 139 4.59 -6.07 2.73
CA LEU A 139 5.18 -6.78 3.83
C LEU A 139 4.48 -6.36 5.13
N LEU A 140 3.96 -7.34 5.85
CA LEU A 140 3.36 -7.20 7.17
C LEU A 140 4.40 -7.61 8.22
N HIS A 141 4.75 -6.68 9.10
CA HIS A 141 5.54 -6.98 10.28
C HIS A 141 4.76 -6.52 11.51
N PHE A 142 4.64 -7.35 12.53
CA PHE A 142 4.14 -6.90 13.83
C PHE A 142 5.34 -6.59 14.71
N LEU A 143 5.36 -5.41 15.31
CA LEU A 143 6.45 -4.95 16.14
C LEU A 143 5.91 -4.43 17.47
N THR A 144 6.63 -4.73 18.54
CA THR A 144 6.52 -4.01 19.80
C THR A 144 7.22 -2.64 19.70
N LEU A 145 6.91 -1.73 20.62
CA LEU A 145 7.63 -0.45 20.66
C LEU A 145 9.14 -0.66 20.91
N GLY A 146 9.52 -1.66 21.71
CA GLY A 146 10.92 -1.99 21.97
C GLY A 146 11.67 -2.41 20.70
N GLU A 147 11.08 -3.28 19.88
CA GLU A 147 11.68 -3.73 18.61
C GLU A 147 11.79 -2.58 17.60
N PHE A 148 10.76 -1.72 17.52
CA PHE A 148 10.80 -0.51 16.70
C PHE A 148 11.98 0.39 17.07
N ASP A 149 12.23 0.56 18.36
CA ASP A 149 13.35 1.37 18.86
C ASP A 149 14.71 0.75 18.53
N SER A 150 14.83 -0.57 18.69
CA SER A 150 16.10 -1.28 18.59
C SER A 150 16.52 -1.64 17.17
N GLU A 151 15.55 -1.86 16.28
CA GLU A 151 15.77 -2.38 14.92
C GLU A 151 15.48 -1.30 13.88
N VAL A 152 14.36 -0.58 14.03
CA VAL A 152 13.84 0.28 12.97
C VAL A 152 14.39 1.71 13.08
N CYS A 153 14.36 2.32 14.27
CA CYS A 153 14.86 3.68 14.48
C CYS A 153 16.39 3.80 14.43
N LYS A 154 17.13 2.71 14.67
CA LYS A 154 18.60 2.75 14.59
C LYS A 154 19.09 2.86 13.15
N GLU A 155 18.36 2.25 12.23
CA GLU A 155 18.73 2.18 10.82
C GLU A 155 18.19 3.37 10.01
N ASP A 156 17.11 4.00 10.49
CA ASP A 156 16.42 5.05 9.76
C ASP A 156 15.96 6.19 10.69
N PHE A 157 16.72 7.30 10.66
CA PHE A 157 16.45 8.47 11.48
C PHE A 157 15.13 9.16 11.13
N GLU A 158 14.62 9.00 9.90
CA GLU A 158 13.36 9.63 9.48
C GLU A 158 12.16 9.03 10.23
N LEU A 159 12.27 7.76 10.63
CA LEU A 159 11.24 7.05 11.41
C LEU A 159 11.17 7.54 12.86
N ALA A 160 12.21 8.23 13.36
CA ALA A 160 12.18 8.83 14.70
C ALA A 160 11.07 9.88 14.83
N MET A 161 10.67 10.54 13.74
CA MET A 161 9.57 11.52 13.73
C MET A 161 8.21 10.89 14.04
N MET A 162 8.06 9.58 13.83
CA MET A 162 6.82 8.84 14.09
C MET A 162 6.77 8.24 15.49
N ARG A 163 7.90 8.17 16.19
CA ARG A 163 8.04 7.48 17.47
C ARG A 163 7.04 7.96 18.52
N THR A 164 6.97 9.26 18.77
CA THR A 164 6.09 9.81 19.81
C THR A 164 4.61 9.57 19.47
N PRO A 165 4.11 9.96 18.27
CA PRO A 165 2.74 9.63 17.87
C PRO A 165 2.43 8.13 17.91
N LEU A 166 3.39 7.28 17.53
CA LEU A 166 3.24 5.83 17.53
C LEU A 166 3.09 5.29 18.96
N LYS A 167 3.94 5.74 19.88
CA LYS A 167 3.84 5.37 21.30
C LYS A 167 2.47 5.76 21.86
N ASP A 168 2.03 7.00 21.61
CA ASP A 168 0.73 7.48 22.10
C ASP A 168 -0.44 6.66 21.51
N ALA A 169 -0.34 6.27 20.24
CA ALA A 169 -1.32 5.39 19.60
C ALA A 169 -1.33 3.98 20.23
N ILE A 170 -0.16 3.39 20.47
CA ILE A 170 0.00 2.07 21.08
C ILE A 170 -0.54 2.07 22.52
N ASP A 171 -0.28 3.11 23.29
CA ASP A 171 -0.72 3.18 24.68
C ASP A 171 -2.23 3.39 24.82
N SER A 172 -2.88 3.99 23.81
CA SER A 172 -4.29 4.39 23.88
C SER A 172 -5.28 3.45 23.18
N TYR A 173 -4.86 2.57 22.27
CA TYR A 173 -5.80 1.72 21.53
C TYR A 173 -6.35 0.54 22.35
N GLU A 174 -7.55 0.10 21.98
CA GLU A 174 -8.20 -1.09 22.54
C GLU A 174 -7.86 -2.34 21.71
N THR A 175 -7.10 -3.30 22.27
CA THR A 175 -6.58 -4.48 21.54
C THR A 175 -7.64 -5.42 20.97
N GLU A 176 -8.86 -5.41 21.53
CA GLU A 176 -9.98 -6.23 21.05
C GLU A 176 -10.90 -5.50 20.06
N LYS A 177 -10.64 -4.23 19.76
CA LYS A 177 -11.47 -3.44 18.84
C LYS A 177 -10.68 -2.77 17.73
N GLU A 178 -9.43 -2.44 18.01
CA GLU A 178 -8.60 -1.62 17.15
C GLU A 178 -7.23 -2.26 16.92
N VAL A 179 -6.59 -1.81 15.84
CA VAL A 179 -5.20 -2.09 15.54
C VAL A 179 -4.50 -0.80 15.13
N VAL A 180 -3.28 -0.61 15.64
CA VAL A 180 -2.39 0.49 15.23
C VAL A 180 -1.60 0.06 14.00
N ILE A 181 -1.58 0.91 12.97
CA ILE A 181 -0.89 0.65 11.72
C ILE A 181 0.06 1.81 11.40
N LEU A 182 1.29 1.46 11.03
CA LEU A 182 2.28 2.37 10.46
C LEU A 182 2.57 1.89 9.03
N CYS A 183 2.36 2.73 8.03
CA CYS A 183 2.63 2.40 6.63
C CYS A 183 3.83 3.18 6.12
N ARG A 184 4.72 2.51 5.36
CA ARG A 184 5.81 3.14 4.60
C ARG A 184 5.70 2.74 3.12
N PHE A 185 5.66 3.75 2.25
CA PHE A 185 5.58 3.60 0.81
C PHE A 185 6.89 4.05 0.14
N ARG A 186 7.20 3.52 -1.06
CA ARG A 186 8.41 3.89 -1.80
C ARG A 186 8.50 5.38 -2.13
N CYS A 187 7.37 6.04 -2.37
CA CYS A 187 7.32 7.47 -2.69
C CYS A 187 7.62 8.37 -1.47
N GLY A 188 8.08 7.82 -0.35
CA GLY A 188 8.38 8.55 0.87
C GLY A 188 7.15 8.88 1.73
N ASN A 189 5.94 8.57 1.25
CA ASN A 189 4.75 8.73 2.08
C ASN A 189 4.83 7.75 3.26
N MET A 190 4.62 8.28 4.46
CA MET A 190 4.52 7.51 5.69
C MET A 190 3.30 7.98 6.48
N SER A 191 2.55 7.02 7.03
CA SER A 191 1.28 7.30 7.70
C SER A 191 1.05 6.39 8.88
N LEU A 192 0.71 6.97 10.03
CA LEU A 192 0.26 6.27 11.23
C LEU A 192 -1.25 6.43 11.38
N GLY A 193 -1.93 5.34 11.68
CA GLY A 193 -3.35 5.36 11.98
C GLY A 193 -3.81 4.26 12.93
N LYS A 194 -5.04 4.39 13.38
CA LYS A 194 -5.79 3.35 14.09
C LYS A 194 -6.92 2.85 13.21
N ALA A 195 -7.11 1.55 13.14
CA ALA A 195 -8.17 0.95 12.36
C ALA A 195 -9.02 0.04 13.25
N ILE A 196 -10.33 0.03 13.02
CA ILE A 196 -11.23 -0.92 13.67
C ILE A 196 -10.95 -2.31 13.10
N LEU A 197 -10.89 -3.33 13.96
CA LEU A 197 -10.73 -4.72 13.57
C LEU A 197 -11.89 -5.15 12.66
N VAL A 198 -11.53 -5.72 11.51
CA VAL A 198 -12.48 -6.38 10.61
C VAL A 198 -11.85 -7.68 10.11
N PRO A 199 -12.47 -8.85 10.37
CA PRO A 199 -13.69 -9.06 11.18
C PRO A 199 -13.54 -8.69 12.67
N ASP A 200 -14.57 -8.93 13.48
CA ASP A 200 -14.45 -8.75 14.93
C ASP A 200 -13.33 -9.62 15.53
N TYR A 201 -12.93 -9.29 16.76
CA TYR A 201 -11.81 -9.93 17.44
C TYR A 201 -11.92 -11.46 17.53
N GLY A 202 -13.11 -12.00 17.80
CA GLY A 202 -13.30 -13.44 17.96
C GLY A 202 -13.05 -14.19 16.65
N ILE A 203 -13.48 -13.63 15.53
CA ILE A 203 -13.20 -14.17 14.19
C ILE A 203 -11.72 -13.95 13.83
N CYS A 204 -11.16 -12.77 14.08
CA CYS A 204 -9.74 -12.49 13.84
C CYS A 204 -8.83 -13.49 14.57
N LYS A 205 -9.17 -13.87 15.81
CA LYS A 205 -8.41 -14.86 16.58
C LYS A 205 -8.37 -16.22 15.90
N LYS A 206 -9.49 -16.68 15.35
CA LYS A 206 -9.57 -17.97 14.61
C LYS A 206 -8.81 -17.89 13.29
N LEU A 207 -9.09 -16.87 12.48
CA LEU A 207 -8.41 -16.68 11.20
C LEU A 207 -6.90 -16.49 11.35
N GLY A 208 -6.46 -15.85 12.44
CA GLY A 208 -5.05 -15.68 12.73
C GLY A 208 -4.35 -17.03 12.90
N GLN A 209 -4.95 -17.94 13.68
CA GLN A 209 -4.47 -19.30 13.83
C GLN A 209 -4.49 -20.05 12.50
N ASP A 210 -5.58 -19.98 11.75
CA ASP A 210 -5.74 -20.70 10.48
C ASP A 210 -4.72 -20.25 9.42
N TYR A 211 -4.43 -18.95 9.34
CA TYR A 211 -3.56 -18.39 8.30
C TYR A 211 -2.08 -18.36 8.68
N TYR A 212 -1.77 -18.23 9.97
CA TYR A 212 -0.42 -17.82 10.40
C TYR A 212 0.18 -18.67 11.53
N ALA A 213 -0.49 -19.69 12.05
CA ALA A 213 0.07 -20.52 13.13
C ALA A 213 1.41 -21.19 12.77
N GLU A 214 1.62 -21.49 11.49
CA GLU A 214 2.87 -22.10 11.00
C GLU A 214 3.99 -21.08 10.73
N ASN A 215 3.73 -19.78 10.90
CA ASN A 215 4.72 -18.73 10.73
C ASN A 215 5.07 -18.10 12.08
N PRO A 216 5.99 -18.69 12.87
CA PRO A 216 6.16 -18.35 14.28
C PRO A 216 6.75 -16.96 14.55
N ALA A 217 7.46 -16.32 13.61
CA ALA A 217 8.04 -14.98 13.85
C ALA A 217 8.40 -14.20 12.58
N GLY A 218 8.00 -14.66 11.39
CA GLY A 218 8.38 -14.01 10.14
C GLY A 218 7.45 -12.88 9.75
N ALA A 219 7.99 -11.85 9.12
CA ALA A 219 7.20 -10.92 8.33
C ALA A 219 6.44 -11.69 7.23
N VAL A 220 5.20 -11.30 6.96
CA VAL A 220 4.30 -11.95 6.00
C VAL A 220 4.20 -11.08 4.77
N GLN A 221 4.47 -11.61 3.58
CA GLN A 221 4.22 -10.90 2.33
C GLN A 221 2.82 -11.21 1.81
N LEU A 222 2.02 -10.17 1.58
CA LEU A 222 0.75 -10.25 0.87
C LEU A 222 0.93 -9.75 -0.57
N ASN A 223 0.59 -10.58 -1.56
CA ASN A 223 0.53 -10.16 -2.95
C ASN A 223 -0.85 -9.57 -3.24
N LEU A 224 -0.93 -8.28 -3.52
CA LEU A 224 -2.21 -7.55 -3.64
C LEU A 224 -3.04 -7.99 -4.85
N ASP A 225 -2.39 -8.55 -5.86
CA ASP A 225 -3.03 -9.00 -7.10
C ASP A 225 -3.67 -10.39 -6.98
N ASP A 226 -3.41 -11.10 -5.87
CA ASP A 226 -3.97 -12.43 -5.55
C ASP A 226 -5.14 -12.36 -4.55
N LEU A 227 -5.42 -11.18 -3.99
CA LEU A 227 -6.43 -10.95 -2.92
C LEU A 227 -7.83 -10.64 -3.45
#